data_AF-A0A7C2GHT2-F1
#
_entry.id   AF-A0A7C2GHT2-F1
#
_cell.length_a   1.000
_cell.length_b   1.000
_cell.length_c   1.000
_cell.angle_alpha   90.00
_cell.angle_beta   90.00
_cell.angle_gamma   90.00
#
_symmetry.space_group_name_H-M   'P 1'
#
loop_
_entity.id
_entity.type
_entity.pdbx_description
1 polymer ?
#
loop_
_entity_poly.entity_id
_entity_poly.type
_entity_poly.pdbx_seq_one_letter_code
_entity_poly.pdbx_strand_id
1 'polypeptide(L)'
;MAYRAQILCAAVLLSTLLSLTLIGSAFVSLAKANPDPLSLVFAMPEEYVNYTITCVNGTLWAKIDGLYPIYVLAVSEIGAQCALQELPMYYPIPPGTTNIQVKLNGTDLSWHYYPYDTHHTAIGDWAMIRCVLKPVSEHFVLSIHYEHPVQLINGSYVFLYDLNIREYLSPLRPNSTAYFTIRFDVNVSDMQAYTTASDSVWNLVNYTKRQQNGVEIVTLKVYSEYSKPLPGDLAITFKLAESTVKNATFWLLMLPLLIVLLLSPIVYRQLKQRKIRRATRIRNELLLGVAFLA
;
A
#
# COMPACT_ATOMS: atom_id res chain seq x y z
N MET A 1 -79.89 -32.18 28.16
CA MET A 1 -79.39 -30.81 28.42
C MET A 1 -77.97 -30.78 29.00
N ALA A 2 -77.60 -31.70 29.91
CA ALA A 2 -76.25 -31.75 30.52
C ALA A 2 -75.08 -31.79 29.53
N TYR A 3 -75.20 -32.52 28.42
CA TYR A 3 -74.13 -32.66 27.43
C TYR A 3 -73.78 -31.35 26.69
N ARG A 4 -74.77 -30.48 26.45
CA ARG A 4 -74.55 -29.18 25.80
C ARG A 4 -73.83 -28.18 26.73
N ALA A 5 -74.07 -28.27 28.03
CA ALA A 5 -73.39 -27.44 29.02
C ALA A 5 -71.89 -27.82 29.17
N GLN A 6 -71.57 -29.11 29.06
CA GLN A 6 -70.18 -29.61 29.12
C GLN A 6 -69.35 -29.15 27.92
N ILE A 7 -69.93 -29.19 26.71
CA ILE A 7 -69.24 -28.71 25.49
C ILE A 7 -68.98 -27.20 25.56
N LEU A 8 -69.94 -26.42 26.09
CA LEU A 8 -69.78 -24.97 26.22
C LEU A 8 -68.68 -24.61 27.23
N CYS A 9 -68.63 -25.30 28.38
CA CYS A 9 -67.58 -25.09 29.38
C CYS A 9 -66.18 -25.46 28.84
N ALA A 10 -66.07 -26.57 28.09
CA ALA A 10 -64.81 -26.98 27.49
C ALA A 10 -64.32 -25.96 26.44
N ALA A 11 -65.22 -25.39 25.63
CA ALA A 11 -64.87 -24.38 24.65
C ALA A 11 -64.39 -23.06 25.28
N VAL A 12 -64.99 -22.63 26.39
CA VAL A 12 -64.58 -21.42 27.14
C VAL A 12 -63.25 -21.63 27.86
N LEU A 13 -63.01 -22.81 28.43
CA LEU A 13 -61.72 -23.15 29.03
C LEU A 13 -60.59 -23.20 28.00
N LEU A 14 -60.86 -23.77 26.82
CA LEU A 14 -59.88 -23.84 25.75
C LEU A 14 -59.56 -22.45 25.16
N SER A 15 -60.59 -21.59 24.98
CA SER A 15 -60.38 -20.24 24.47
C SER A 15 -59.61 -19.35 25.46
N THR A 16 -59.88 -19.49 26.76
CA THR A 16 -59.14 -18.75 27.80
C THR A 16 -57.69 -19.22 27.89
N LEU A 17 -57.41 -20.52 27.83
CA LEU A 17 -56.05 -21.05 27.77
C LEU A 17 -55.26 -20.58 26.53
N LEU A 18 -55.89 -20.55 25.35
CA LEU A 18 -55.27 -20.03 24.12
C LEU A 18 -55.01 -18.52 24.19
N SER A 19 -55.83 -17.76 24.92
CA SER A 19 -55.63 -16.32 25.10
C SER A 19 -54.44 -16.02 26.02
N LEU A 20 -54.25 -16.84 27.06
CA LEU A 20 -53.16 -16.70 28.03
C LEU A 20 -51.77 -17.01 27.44
N THR A 21 -51.68 -17.94 26.48
CA THR A 21 -50.40 -18.24 25.81
C THR A 21 -49.92 -17.12 24.87
N LEU A 22 -50.85 -16.43 24.20
CA LEU A 22 -50.54 -15.29 23.33
C LEU A 22 -50.01 -14.07 24.11
N ILE A 23 -50.53 -13.83 25.32
CA ILE A 23 -50.04 -12.74 26.17
C ILE A 23 -48.69 -13.10 26.79
N GLY A 24 -48.47 -14.37 27.16
CA GLY A 24 -47.18 -14.84 27.69
C GLY A 24 -46.01 -14.64 26.73
N SER A 25 -46.20 -14.82 25.43
CA SER A 25 -45.16 -14.60 24.42
C SER A 25 -44.82 -13.12 24.16
N ALA A 26 -45.70 -12.18 24.53
CA ALA A 26 -45.44 -10.76 24.31
C ALA A 26 -44.50 -10.14 25.36
N PHE A 27 -44.31 -10.79 26.52
CA PHE A 27 -43.53 -10.24 27.64
C PHE A 27 -42.16 -10.90 27.87
N VAL A 28 -41.78 -11.94 27.11
CA VAL A 28 -40.46 -12.60 27.28
C VAL A 28 -39.31 -11.77 26.67
N SER A 29 -39.59 -10.76 25.84
CA SER A 29 -38.55 -10.08 25.06
C SER A 29 -37.99 -8.77 25.66
N LEU A 30 -38.17 -8.49 26.94
CA LEU A 30 -37.69 -7.23 27.56
C LEU A 30 -36.78 -7.37 28.78
N ALA A 31 -36.09 -8.51 28.92
CA ALA A 31 -34.98 -8.63 29.85
C ALA A 31 -33.66 -8.81 29.06
N LYS A 32 -33.10 -7.72 28.54
CA LYS A 32 -31.66 -7.68 28.19
C LYS A 32 -30.89 -7.63 29.52
N ALA A 33 -30.79 -8.77 30.19
CA ALA A 33 -30.34 -8.90 31.58
C ALA A 33 -28.81 -8.83 31.77
N ASN A 34 -28.05 -8.43 30.75
CA ASN A 34 -26.64 -8.08 30.89
C ASN A 34 -26.45 -6.68 30.30
N PRO A 35 -26.02 -5.67 31.08
CA PRO A 35 -25.53 -4.43 30.50
C PRO A 35 -24.43 -4.80 29.49
N ASP A 36 -24.53 -4.30 28.26
CA ASP A 36 -23.50 -4.53 27.26
C ASP A 36 -22.15 -4.12 27.87
N PRO A 37 -21.12 -5.00 27.80
CA PRO A 37 -19.80 -4.65 28.30
C PRO A 37 -19.37 -3.36 27.60
N LEU A 38 -18.98 -2.37 28.42
CA LEU A 38 -18.43 -1.06 28.04
C LEU A 38 -18.06 -0.99 26.55
N SER A 39 -18.97 -0.48 25.71
CA SER A 39 -18.69 -0.29 24.29
C SER A 39 -17.75 0.89 24.14
N LEU A 40 -16.45 0.60 24.08
CA LEU A 40 -15.46 1.60 23.71
C LEU A 40 -15.70 2.00 22.27
N VAL A 41 -16.00 3.28 22.06
CA VAL A 41 -16.15 3.84 20.73
C VAL A 41 -14.87 4.61 20.40
N PHE A 42 -14.17 4.17 19.36
CA PHE A 42 -13.00 4.86 18.84
C PHE A 42 -13.38 5.78 17.68
N ALA A 43 -12.57 6.80 17.46
CA ALA A 43 -12.65 7.63 16.27
C ALA A 43 -11.27 8.00 15.75
N MET A 44 -11.12 7.92 14.43
CA MET A 44 -9.91 8.32 13.72
C MET A 44 -10.32 9.26 12.58
N PRO A 45 -10.54 10.55 12.87
CA PRO A 45 -11.08 11.50 11.89
C PRO A 45 -10.12 11.75 10.71
N GLU A 46 -8.83 11.60 10.97
CA GLU A 46 -7.77 11.81 10.00
C GLU A 46 -6.71 10.73 10.14
N GLU A 47 -6.07 10.43 9.03
CA GLU A 47 -4.95 9.50 8.96
C GLU A 47 -3.93 10.05 7.96
N TYR A 48 -2.64 9.98 8.29
CA TYR A 48 -1.57 10.47 7.43
C TYR A 48 -0.60 9.34 7.12
N VAL A 49 -0.52 8.96 5.85
CA VAL A 49 0.32 7.85 5.40
C VAL A 49 1.32 8.35 4.38
N ASN A 50 2.60 8.26 4.72
CA ASN A 50 3.69 8.63 3.82
C ASN A 50 4.35 7.36 3.29
N TYR A 51 4.44 7.28 1.97
CA TYR A 51 5.16 6.24 1.26
C TYR A 51 6.43 6.83 0.66
N THR A 52 7.55 6.11 0.80
CA THR A 52 8.74 6.35 -0.01
C THR A 52 9.10 5.09 -0.77
N ILE A 53 9.05 5.17 -2.10
CA ILE A 53 9.41 4.09 -3.01
C ILE A 53 10.87 4.28 -3.42
N THR A 54 11.70 3.31 -3.07
CA THR A 54 13.15 3.34 -3.29
C THR A 54 13.64 2.05 -3.96
N CYS A 55 14.78 2.10 -4.63
CA CYS A 55 15.43 0.89 -5.16
C CYS A 55 16.64 0.53 -4.29
N VAL A 56 16.64 -0.67 -3.73
CA VAL A 56 17.74 -1.22 -2.93
C VAL A 56 18.18 -2.51 -3.59
N ASN A 57 19.43 -2.54 -4.07
CA ASN A 57 20.03 -3.70 -4.75
C ASN A 57 19.19 -4.24 -5.94
N GLY A 58 18.53 -3.36 -6.69
CA GLY A 58 17.70 -3.73 -7.84
C GLY A 58 16.27 -4.15 -7.50
N THR A 59 15.91 -4.22 -6.22
CA THR A 59 14.54 -4.48 -5.76
C THR A 59 13.88 -3.18 -5.31
N LEU A 60 12.63 -2.96 -5.69
CA LEU A 60 11.86 -1.83 -5.17
C LEU A 60 11.34 -2.15 -3.77
N TRP A 61 11.51 -1.18 -2.87
CA TRP A 61 11.03 -1.21 -1.50
C TRP A 61 10.11 -0.03 -1.25
N ALA A 62 9.02 -0.28 -0.53
CA ALA A 62 8.17 0.73 0.04
C ALA A 62 8.56 0.91 1.51
N LYS A 63 8.79 2.16 1.90
CA LYS A 63 8.92 2.59 3.30
C LYS A 63 7.66 3.35 3.67
N ILE A 64 7.01 2.93 4.74
CA ILE A 64 5.71 3.45 5.14
C ILE A 64 5.86 4.08 6.51
N ASP A 65 5.38 5.32 6.63
CA ASP A 65 5.22 6.03 7.89
C ASP A 65 3.75 6.42 8.04
N GLY A 66 3.03 5.68 8.87
CA GLY A 66 1.64 5.94 9.21
C GLY A 66 1.51 6.71 10.53
N LEU A 67 0.62 7.70 10.56
CA LEU A 67 0.28 8.50 11.73
C LEU A 67 -1.24 8.52 11.92
N TYR A 68 -1.69 8.06 13.09
CA TYR A 68 -3.08 7.77 13.40
C TYR A 68 -3.51 8.48 14.70
N PRO A 69 -4.03 9.71 14.61
CA PRO A 69 -4.70 10.36 15.74
C PRO A 69 -6.02 9.66 16.08
N ILE A 70 -6.09 9.07 17.27
CA ILE A 70 -7.24 8.27 17.73
C ILE A 70 -7.85 8.90 18.98
N TYR A 71 -9.18 8.95 19.02
CA TYR A 71 -9.99 9.44 20.12
C TYR A 71 -10.82 8.30 20.72
N VAL A 72 -10.93 8.25 22.03
CA VAL A 72 -11.81 7.37 22.79
C VAL A 72 -13.03 8.18 23.23
N LEU A 73 -14.20 7.90 22.67
CA LEU A 73 -15.39 8.76 22.81
C LEU A 73 -16.37 8.30 23.89
N ALA A 74 -16.36 7.02 24.25
CA ALA A 74 -17.31 6.47 25.21
C ALA A 74 -16.62 5.47 26.15
N VAL A 75 -16.59 5.80 27.43
CA VAL A 75 -16.47 4.88 28.56
C VAL A 75 -17.80 5.06 29.31
N SER A 76 -18.62 4.03 29.50
CA SER A 76 -20.02 4.22 29.92
C SER A 76 -20.15 5.05 31.20
N GLU A 77 -21.33 5.66 31.38
CA GLU A 77 -21.68 6.57 32.48
C GLU A 77 -21.48 5.98 33.89
N ILE A 78 -21.26 4.67 34.01
CA ILE A 78 -20.92 4.00 35.27
C ILE A 78 -19.40 4.06 35.47
N GLY A 79 -18.89 5.24 35.83
CA GLY A 79 -17.53 5.42 36.32
C GLY A 79 -16.54 5.89 35.26
N ALA A 80 -16.57 7.19 34.98
CA ALA A 80 -15.64 7.96 34.13
C ALA A 80 -14.17 8.00 34.62
N GLN A 81 -13.66 6.93 35.25
CA GLN A 81 -12.29 6.87 35.78
C GLN A 81 -11.56 5.55 35.49
N CYS A 82 -12.16 4.60 34.78
CA CYS A 82 -11.41 3.48 34.21
C CYS A 82 -10.71 3.96 32.93
N ALA A 83 -9.63 4.72 33.07
CA ALA A 83 -8.65 4.87 32.00
C ALA A 83 -8.31 3.46 31.52
N LEU A 84 -8.46 3.18 30.22
CA LEU A 84 -8.03 1.89 29.69
C LEU A 84 -6.55 1.74 30.01
N GLN A 85 -6.26 0.81 30.92
CA GLN A 85 -4.88 0.58 31.30
C GLN A 85 -4.13 -0.06 30.12
N GLU A 86 -4.81 -0.89 29.34
CA GLU A 86 -4.26 -1.62 28.20
C GLU A 86 -5.31 -1.76 27.09
N LEU A 87 -4.91 -1.50 25.85
CA LEU A 87 -5.71 -1.75 24.65
C LEU A 87 -4.90 -2.61 23.67
N PRO A 88 -5.28 -3.88 23.43
CA PRO A 88 -4.64 -4.68 22.39
C PRO A 88 -4.98 -4.09 21.01
N MET A 89 -3.97 -4.00 20.15
CA MET A 89 -4.09 -3.56 18.78
C MET A 89 -3.50 -4.63 17.85
N TYR A 90 -4.18 -4.86 16.72
CA TYR A 90 -3.77 -5.76 15.66
C TYR A 90 -3.60 -4.96 14.38
N TYR A 91 -2.51 -5.20 13.64
CA TYR A 91 -2.21 -4.46 12.42
C TYR A 91 -1.73 -5.42 11.32
N PRO A 92 -2.29 -5.32 10.10
CA PRO A 92 -1.87 -6.16 8.98
C PRO A 92 -0.55 -5.65 8.38
N ILE A 93 0.33 -6.56 8.00
CA ILE A 93 1.63 -6.24 7.38
C ILE A 93 1.82 -7.01 6.07
N PRO A 94 2.29 -6.33 5.00
CA PRO A 94 2.57 -6.98 3.72
C PRO A 94 3.58 -8.14 3.83
N PRO A 95 3.59 -9.09 2.88
CA PRO A 95 4.61 -10.12 2.81
C PRO A 95 6.03 -9.54 2.71
N GLY A 96 6.98 -10.12 3.44
CA GLY A 96 8.37 -9.67 3.46
C GLY A 96 8.62 -8.37 4.22
N THR A 97 7.68 -7.93 5.07
CA THR A 97 7.84 -6.74 5.91
C THR A 97 9.00 -6.89 6.90
N THR A 98 9.76 -5.80 7.05
CA THR A 98 10.92 -5.64 7.94
C THR A 98 10.90 -4.25 8.59
N ASN A 99 11.86 -3.98 9.49
CA ASN A 99 12.03 -2.67 10.16
C ASN A 99 10.73 -2.13 10.81
N ILE A 100 9.95 -3.00 11.45
CA ILE A 100 8.67 -2.59 12.05
C ILE A 100 8.94 -1.83 13.35
N GLN A 101 8.42 -0.61 13.45
CA GLN A 101 8.41 0.20 14.66
C GLN A 101 6.97 0.65 14.94
N VAL A 102 6.51 0.45 16.17
CA VAL A 102 5.18 0.89 16.62
C VAL A 102 5.40 1.86 17.77
N LYS A 103 4.83 3.06 17.69
CA LYS A 103 4.97 4.11 18.70
C LYS A 103 3.62 4.58 19.18
N LEU A 104 3.49 4.78 20.49
CA LEU A 104 2.35 5.43 21.12
C LEU A 104 2.80 6.77 21.71
N ASN A 105 2.25 7.87 21.20
CA ASN A 105 2.64 9.22 21.58
C ASN A 105 4.16 9.43 21.48
N GLY A 106 4.79 8.88 20.44
CA GLY A 106 6.24 8.93 20.21
C GLY A 106 7.08 7.94 21.02
N THR A 107 6.48 7.16 21.93
CA THR A 107 7.18 6.14 22.72
C THR A 107 7.11 4.77 22.04
N ASP A 108 8.24 4.10 21.85
CA ASP A 108 8.30 2.77 21.24
C ASP A 108 7.54 1.72 22.05
N LEU A 109 6.76 0.90 21.34
CA LEU A 109 6.03 -0.25 21.86
C LEU A 109 6.66 -1.55 21.37
N SER A 110 6.61 -2.56 22.23
CA SER A 110 6.90 -3.94 21.82
C SER A 110 5.74 -4.52 21.01
N TRP A 111 6.08 -5.29 19.98
CA TRP A 111 5.12 -5.98 19.13
C TRP A 111 5.60 -7.43 18.87
N HIS A 112 4.69 -8.28 18.43
CA HIS A 112 5.01 -9.65 18.00
C HIS A 112 4.07 -10.08 16.87
N TYR A 113 4.50 -11.07 16.07
CA TYR A 113 3.62 -11.71 15.10
C TYR A 113 2.42 -12.37 15.79
N TYR A 114 1.25 -12.24 15.18
CA TYR A 114 0.01 -12.86 15.64
C TYR A 114 -0.36 -14.01 14.69
N PRO A 115 -0.08 -15.27 15.06
CA PRO A 115 -0.16 -16.41 14.14
C PRO A 115 -1.56 -17.01 13.98
N TYR A 116 -2.56 -16.48 14.68
CA TYR A 116 -3.88 -17.08 14.76
C TYR A 116 -4.85 -16.57 13.68
N ASP A 117 -4.48 -15.49 12.98
CA ASP A 117 -5.33 -14.88 11.98
C ASP A 117 -4.50 -14.20 10.88
N THR A 118 -5.10 -14.08 9.70
CA THR A 118 -4.52 -13.41 8.53
C THR A 118 -5.53 -12.41 7.98
N HIS A 119 -5.04 -11.25 7.55
CA HIS A 119 -5.89 -10.23 6.96
C HIS A 119 -5.98 -10.41 5.45
N HIS A 120 -7.19 -10.60 4.93
CA HIS A 120 -7.42 -10.80 3.51
C HIS A 120 -7.43 -9.47 2.75
N THR A 121 -6.51 -9.28 1.81
CA THR A 121 -6.45 -8.10 0.94
C THR A 121 -6.70 -8.46 -0.53
N ALA A 122 -6.92 -7.46 -1.37
CA ALA A 122 -7.12 -7.61 -2.80
C ALA A 122 -5.91 -8.20 -3.57
N ILE A 123 -4.71 -8.22 -2.95
CA ILE A 123 -3.50 -8.81 -3.53
C ILE A 123 -3.01 -10.03 -2.73
N GLY A 124 -3.84 -10.59 -1.86
CA GLY A 124 -3.56 -11.80 -1.08
C GLY A 124 -3.56 -11.57 0.43
N ASP A 125 -3.19 -12.61 1.17
CA ASP A 125 -3.31 -12.61 2.63
C ASP A 125 -2.07 -12.00 3.29
N TRP A 126 -2.31 -11.14 4.28
CA TRP A 126 -1.29 -10.44 5.04
C TRP A 126 -1.20 -11.01 6.46
N ALA A 127 0.03 -11.09 6.97
CA ALA A 127 0.25 -11.47 8.36
C ALA A 127 -0.21 -10.34 9.29
N MET A 128 -0.53 -10.67 10.53
CA MET A 128 -0.89 -9.69 11.56
C MET A 128 0.25 -9.53 12.58
N ILE A 129 0.48 -8.31 13.04
CA ILE A 129 1.23 -8.04 14.28
C ILE A 129 0.27 -7.64 15.38
N ARG A 130 0.67 -7.92 16.63
CA ARG A 130 -0.04 -7.52 17.84
C ARG A 130 0.85 -6.66 18.71
N CYS A 131 0.31 -5.56 19.22
CA CYS A 131 0.91 -4.78 20.29
C CYS A 131 -0.13 -4.43 21.36
N VAL A 132 0.33 -4.01 22.54
CA VAL A 132 -0.54 -3.54 23.62
C VAL A 132 -0.25 -2.06 23.85
N LEU A 133 -1.25 -1.22 23.66
CA LEU A 133 -1.16 0.22 23.90
C LEU A 133 -1.34 0.46 25.40
N LYS A 134 -0.33 1.08 26.05
CA LYS A 134 -0.35 1.41 27.48
C LYS A 134 0.62 2.56 27.78
N PRO A 135 0.21 3.58 28.56
CA PRO A 135 -1.16 3.87 29.00
C PRO A 135 -2.00 4.47 27.86
N VAL A 136 -3.32 4.23 27.86
CA VAL A 136 -4.24 4.80 26.86
C VAL A 136 -4.97 6.01 27.44
N SER A 137 -4.70 7.19 26.88
CA SER A 137 -5.45 8.42 27.15
C SER A 137 -6.70 8.52 26.27
N GLU A 138 -7.61 9.45 26.57
CA GLU A 138 -8.79 9.74 25.73
C GLU A 138 -8.44 10.16 24.30
N HIS A 139 -7.24 10.71 24.12
CA HIS A 139 -6.66 11.01 22.82
C HIS A 139 -5.21 10.54 22.81
N PHE A 140 -4.82 9.82 21.75
CA PHE A 140 -3.45 9.38 21.55
C PHE A 140 -3.12 9.34 20.07
N VAL A 141 -1.83 9.38 19.76
CA VAL A 141 -1.30 9.26 18.41
C VAL A 141 -0.54 7.95 18.32
N LEU A 142 -1.04 7.05 17.50
CA LEU A 142 -0.33 5.85 17.11
C LEU A 142 0.52 6.19 15.88
N SER A 143 1.76 5.72 15.84
CA SER A 143 2.62 5.80 14.65
C SER A 143 3.17 4.43 14.34
N ILE A 144 3.15 4.04 13.08
CA ILE A 144 3.66 2.75 12.63
C ILE A 144 4.59 3.01 11.46
N HIS A 145 5.83 2.52 11.58
CA HIS A 145 6.80 2.48 10.52
C HIS A 145 7.07 1.04 10.11
N TYR A 146 7.17 0.76 8.82
CA TYR A 146 7.64 -0.52 8.31
C TYR A 146 8.15 -0.40 6.87
N GLU A 147 8.93 -1.39 6.45
CA GLU A 147 9.47 -1.47 5.10
C GLU A 147 9.17 -2.84 4.49
N HIS A 148 8.73 -2.88 3.23
CA HIS A 148 8.48 -4.15 2.53
C HIS A 148 8.85 -4.06 1.04
N PRO A 149 9.15 -5.19 0.38
CA PRO A 149 9.35 -5.21 -1.06
C PRO A 149 8.04 -4.89 -1.79
N VAL A 150 8.14 -4.10 -2.85
CA VAL A 150 7.01 -3.82 -3.77
C VAL A 150 6.82 -5.03 -4.68
N GLN A 151 5.58 -5.51 -4.81
CA GLN A 151 5.30 -6.72 -5.58
C GLN A 151 5.26 -6.40 -7.09
N LEU A 152 5.75 -7.32 -7.92
CA LEU A 152 5.62 -7.23 -9.37
C LEU A 152 4.52 -8.19 -9.82
N ILE A 153 3.38 -7.64 -10.23
CA ILE A 153 2.19 -8.40 -10.64
C ILE A 153 1.88 -8.05 -12.09
N ASN A 154 1.90 -9.05 -12.99
CA ASN A 154 1.60 -8.89 -14.40
C ASN A 154 2.39 -7.76 -15.11
N GLY A 155 3.65 -7.54 -14.71
CA GLY A 155 4.53 -6.53 -15.30
C GLY A 155 4.37 -5.11 -14.74
N SER A 156 3.49 -4.91 -13.75
CA SER A 156 3.35 -3.65 -13.01
C SER A 156 3.78 -3.84 -11.56
N TYR A 157 4.45 -2.84 -11.00
CA TYR A 157 4.72 -2.79 -9.57
C TYR A 157 3.46 -2.38 -8.82
N VAL A 158 3.15 -3.10 -7.75
CA VAL A 158 1.95 -2.93 -6.95
C VAL A 158 2.32 -2.91 -5.47
N PHE A 159 1.80 -1.92 -4.75
CA PHE A 159 1.68 -1.96 -3.30
C PHE A 159 0.27 -1.55 -2.89
N LEU A 160 -0.11 -1.91 -1.67
CA LEU A 160 -1.44 -1.72 -1.14
C LEU A 160 -1.39 -1.09 0.24
N TYR A 161 -2.48 -0.48 0.64
CA TYR A 161 -2.77 -0.03 1.98
C TYR A 161 -4.19 -0.45 2.38
N ASP A 162 -4.34 -1.09 3.54
CA ASP A 162 -5.64 -1.48 4.06
C ASP A 162 -6.37 -0.26 4.66
N LEU A 163 -7.52 0.11 4.11
CA LEU A 163 -8.38 1.17 4.65
C LEU A 163 -9.58 0.61 5.42
N ASN A 164 -9.46 -0.59 5.98
CA ASN A 164 -10.47 -1.14 6.88
C ASN A 164 -10.49 -0.42 8.23
N ILE A 165 -11.20 0.69 8.27
CA ILE A 165 -11.32 1.56 9.44
C ILE A 165 -12.70 1.46 10.13
N ARG A 166 -13.44 0.36 9.93
CA ARG A 166 -14.84 0.23 10.40
C ARG A 166 -14.97 0.56 11.89
N GLU A 167 -14.04 0.05 12.70
CA GLU A 167 -14.03 0.22 14.15
C GLU A 167 -13.76 1.68 14.61
N TYR A 168 -13.34 2.56 13.70
CA TYR A 168 -13.07 3.98 13.96
C TYR A 168 -14.17 4.90 13.43
N LEU A 169 -15.24 4.35 12.85
CA LEU A 169 -16.39 5.10 12.35
C LEU A 169 -17.60 4.82 13.25
N SER A 170 -18.31 5.88 13.62
CA SER A 170 -19.51 5.76 14.47
C SER A 170 -20.52 6.87 14.14
N PRO A 171 -21.77 6.77 14.60
CA PRO A 171 -22.71 7.89 14.46
C PRO A 171 -22.21 9.20 15.09
N LEU A 172 -21.35 9.12 16.12
CA LEU A 172 -20.75 10.29 16.78
C LEU A 172 -19.61 10.90 15.98
N ARG A 173 -18.86 10.07 15.25
CA ARG A 173 -17.77 10.48 14.35
C ARG A 173 -17.93 9.72 13.03
N PRO A 174 -18.80 10.22 12.14
CA PRO A 174 -19.21 9.45 10.97
C PRO A 174 -18.17 9.45 9.86
N ASN A 175 -17.17 10.33 9.91
CA ASN A 175 -16.30 10.60 8.77
C ASN A 175 -14.84 10.39 9.15
N SER A 176 -14.06 9.87 8.21
CA SER A 176 -12.60 9.77 8.29
C SER A 176 -11.99 10.10 6.93
N THR A 177 -10.85 10.78 6.93
CA THR A 177 -10.08 11.07 5.72
C THR A 177 -8.65 10.57 5.86
N ALA A 178 -8.24 9.69 4.95
CA ALA A 178 -6.86 9.25 4.83
C ALA A 178 -6.13 10.10 3.79
N TYR A 179 -5.01 10.69 4.22
CA TYR A 179 -4.13 11.54 3.42
C TYR A 179 -2.88 10.77 3.07
N PHE A 180 -2.67 10.55 1.77
CA PHE A 180 -1.52 9.81 1.27
C PHE A 180 -0.53 10.76 0.60
N THR A 181 0.74 10.64 0.95
CA THR A 181 1.86 11.26 0.23
C THR A 181 2.81 10.17 -0.22
N ILE A 182 2.96 9.97 -1.52
CA ILE A 182 3.83 8.95 -2.11
C ILE A 182 4.99 9.64 -2.80
N ARG A 183 6.20 9.38 -2.32
CA ARG A 183 7.45 9.88 -2.87
C ARG A 183 8.12 8.77 -3.68
N PHE A 184 8.43 9.02 -4.95
CA PHE A 184 9.14 8.07 -5.80
C PHE A 184 10.59 8.51 -6.01
N ASP A 185 11.54 7.90 -5.30
CA ASP A 185 12.99 8.11 -5.52
C ASP A 185 13.52 7.35 -6.75
N VAL A 186 12.60 6.90 -7.61
CA VAL A 186 12.84 6.23 -8.90
C VAL A 186 11.93 6.85 -9.95
N ASN A 187 12.34 6.81 -11.22
CA ASN A 187 11.49 7.30 -12.31
C ASN A 187 10.38 6.29 -12.58
N VAL A 188 9.14 6.75 -12.49
CA VAL A 188 7.95 5.92 -12.71
C VAL A 188 7.12 6.41 -13.89
N SER A 189 6.38 5.51 -14.51
CA SER A 189 5.39 5.77 -15.55
C SER A 189 4.10 5.00 -15.26
N ASP A 190 3.02 5.34 -15.98
CA ASP A 190 1.75 4.63 -15.94
C ASP A 190 1.16 4.45 -14.53
N MET A 191 1.42 5.39 -13.62
CA MET A 191 0.95 5.31 -12.25
C MET A 191 -0.58 5.49 -12.18
N GLN A 192 -1.24 4.59 -11.47
CA GLN A 192 -2.67 4.59 -11.23
C GLN A 192 -2.93 4.24 -9.76
N ALA A 193 -4.02 4.77 -9.22
CA ALA A 193 -4.45 4.54 -7.84
C ALA A 193 -5.89 4.03 -7.86
N TYR A 194 -6.16 3.01 -7.06
CA TYR A 194 -7.45 2.33 -7.04
C TYR A 194 -7.89 2.05 -5.61
N THR A 195 -9.19 2.11 -5.35
CA THR A 195 -9.79 1.48 -4.16
C THR A 195 -10.57 0.25 -4.59
N THR A 196 -10.44 -0.84 -3.85
CA THR A 196 -11.15 -2.08 -4.15
C THR A 196 -11.63 -2.75 -2.87
N ALA A 197 -12.93 -3.07 -2.82
CA ALA A 197 -13.47 -3.90 -1.77
C ALA A 197 -13.23 -5.38 -2.10
N SER A 198 -13.67 -6.27 -1.20
CA SER A 198 -13.58 -7.72 -1.38
C SER A 198 -14.30 -8.27 -2.63
N ASP A 199 -15.10 -7.45 -3.32
CA ASP A 199 -15.84 -7.80 -4.54
C ASP A 199 -15.02 -7.67 -5.84
N SER A 200 -13.72 -7.36 -5.73
CA SER A 200 -12.79 -7.25 -6.85
C SER A 200 -13.09 -6.13 -7.86
N VAL A 201 -13.97 -5.17 -7.52
CA VAL A 201 -14.19 -3.98 -8.36
C VAL A 201 -13.14 -2.93 -8.03
N TRP A 202 -12.38 -2.50 -9.04
CA TRP A 202 -11.32 -1.50 -8.92
C TRP A 202 -11.86 -0.13 -9.29
N ASN A 203 -11.98 0.75 -8.30
CA ASN A 203 -12.49 2.11 -8.48
C ASN A 203 -11.31 3.09 -8.57
N LEU A 204 -11.22 3.86 -9.64
CA LEU A 204 -10.11 4.80 -9.85
C LEU A 204 -10.15 5.94 -8.82
N VAL A 205 -9.00 6.23 -8.21
CA VAL A 205 -8.81 7.33 -7.25
C VAL A 205 -8.04 8.46 -7.92
N ASN A 206 -8.59 9.67 -7.82
CA ASN A 206 -7.92 10.87 -8.30
C ASN A 206 -6.72 11.22 -7.41
N TYR A 207 -5.63 11.64 -8.04
CA TYR A 207 -4.41 12.06 -7.36
C TYR A 207 -3.83 13.31 -8.05
N THR A 208 -2.96 14.01 -7.33
CA THR A 208 -2.18 15.12 -7.89
C THR A 208 -0.71 14.74 -7.90
N LYS A 209 0.00 15.15 -8.95
CA LYS A 209 1.44 14.95 -9.11
C LYS A 209 2.16 16.28 -9.04
N ARG A 210 3.31 16.30 -8.37
CA ARG A 210 4.24 17.43 -8.39
C ARG A 210 5.68 16.92 -8.40
N GLN A 211 6.59 17.74 -8.91
CA GLN A 211 8.02 17.49 -8.88
C GLN A 211 8.65 18.37 -7.81
N GLN A 212 9.46 17.78 -6.93
CA GLN A 212 10.20 18.51 -5.90
C GLN A 212 11.62 17.97 -5.83
N ASN A 213 12.61 18.82 -6.12
CA ASN A 213 14.04 18.45 -6.14
C ASN A 213 14.34 17.24 -7.04
N GLY A 214 13.67 17.15 -8.20
CA GLY A 214 13.82 16.05 -9.15
C GLY A 214 13.15 14.74 -8.74
N VAL A 215 12.31 14.76 -7.69
CA VAL A 215 11.58 13.60 -7.18
C VAL A 215 10.08 13.80 -7.42
N GLU A 216 9.43 12.77 -7.98
CA GLU A 216 7.98 12.76 -8.17
C GLU A 216 7.30 12.52 -6.82
N ILE A 217 6.41 13.45 -6.45
CA ILE A 217 5.55 13.33 -5.27
C ILE A 217 4.10 13.28 -5.75
N VAL A 218 3.40 12.24 -5.33
CA VAL A 218 1.99 12.03 -5.59
C VAL A 218 1.22 12.22 -4.29
N THR A 219 0.13 12.99 -4.32
CA THR A 219 -0.77 13.11 -3.16
C THR A 219 -2.19 12.75 -3.55
N LEU A 220 -2.87 12.00 -2.69
CA LEU A 220 -4.26 11.60 -2.87
C LEU A 220 -4.98 11.52 -1.52
N LYS A 221 -6.30 11.51 -1.56
CA LYS A 221 -7.15 11.43 -0.38
C LYS A 221 -8.21 10.37 -0.60
N VAL A 222 -8.49 9.59 0.44
CA VAL A 222 -9.60 8.64 0.45
C VAL A 222 -10.53 8.99 1.61
N TYR A 223 -11.82 9.06 1.31
CA TYR A 223 -12.85 9.44 2.27
C TYR A 223 -13.72 8.23 2.63
N SER A 224 -13.95 8.07 3.92
CA SER A 224 -14.76 6.98 4.47
C SER A 224 -15.88 7.56 5.33
N GLU A 225 -17.07 6.96 5.24
CA GLU A 225 -18.27 7.39 5.95
C GLU A 225 -18.97 6.20 6.60
N TYR A 226 -19.38 6.35 7.86
CA TYR A 226 -20.04 5.32 8.67
C TYR A 226 -21.29 4.73 7.98
N SER A 227 -22.04 5.57 7.25
CA SER A 227 -23.29 5.20 6.60
C SER A 227 -23.10 4.50 5.25
N LYS A 228 -21.86 4.36 4.75
CA LYS A 228 -21.52 3.85 3.42
C LYS A 228 -20.62 2.62 3.51
N PRO A 229 -20.61 1.75 2.48
CA PRO A 229 -19.58 0.72 2.36
C PRO A 229 -18.18 1.35 2.39
N LEU A 230 -17.25 0.68 3.08
CA LEU A 230 -15.86 1.13 3.11
C LEU A 230 -15.24 1.04 1.70
N PRO A 231 -14.30 1.95 1.36
CA PRO A 231 -13.58 1.89 0.09
C PRO A 231 -12.80 0.59 -0.14
N GLY A 232 -12.48 -0.14 0.94
CA GLY A 232 -11.67 -1.36 0.89
C GLY A 232 -10.18 -1.05 0.92
N ASP A 233 -9.41 -1.71 0.08
CA ASP A 233 -7.96 -1.51 -0.01
C ASP A 233 -7.61 -0.39 -0.99
N LEU A 234 -6.62 0.45 -0.67
CA LEU A 234 -5.99 1.35 -1.64
C LEU A 234 -4.82 0.62 -2.31
N ALA A 235 -4.90 0.40 -3.62
CA ALA A 235 -3.83 -0.17 -4.43
C ALA A 235 -3.20 0.87 -5.35
N ILE A 236 -1.87 0.93 -5.36
CA ILE A 236 -1.09 1.79 -6.26
C ILE A 236 -0.34 0.91 -7.24
N THR A 237 -0.58 1.14 -8.54
CA THR A 237 0.09 0.41 -9.61
C THR A 237 0.95 1.36 -10.43
N PHE A 238 2.16 0.97 -10.80
CA PHE A 238 3.03 1.78 -11.66
C PHE A 238 4.06 0.91 -12.39
N LYS A 239 4.76 1.51 -13.36
CA LYS A 239 5.92 0.90 -14.01
C LYS A 239 7.16 1.74 -13.74
N LEU A 240 8.33 1.10 -13.81
CA LEU A 240 9.56 1.86 -13.92
C LEU A 240 9.62 2.46 -15.32
N ALA A 241 9.86 3.76 -15.40
CA ALA A 241 10.09 4.40 -16.69
C ALA A 241 11.30 3.71 -17.32
N GLU A 242 11.20 3.31 -18.59
CA GLU A 242 12.35 2.83 -19.33
C GLU A 242 13.41 3.94 -19.25
N SER A 243 14.46 3.71 -18.44
CA SER A 243 15.63 4.55 -18.49
C SER A 243 16.03 4.60 -19.95
N THR A 244 16.10 5.78 -20.54
CA THR A 244 16.47 6.02 -21.94
C THR A 244 17.95 5.68 -22.15
N VAL A 245 18.32 4.42 -21.89
CA VAL A 245 19.59 3.79 -22.25
C VAL A 245 19.73 3.73 -23.78
N LYS A 246 18.67 4.08 -24.52
CA LYS A 246 18.67 4.26 -25.99
C LYS A 246 19.80 5.19 -26.48
N ASN A 247 20.30 6.11 -25.66
CA ASN A 247 21.44 6.95 -26.06
C ASN A 247 22.81 6.31 -25.80
N ALA A 248 22.99 5.53 -24.74
CA ALA A 248 24.31 4.99 -24.40
C ALA A 248 24.77 3.92 -25.41
N THR A 249 23.89 3.01 -25.82
CA THR A 249 24.18 2.02 -26.87
C THR A 249 24.39 2.65 -28.24
N PHE A 250 23.63 3.70 -28.58
CA PHE A 250 23.85 4.45 -29.81
C PHE A 250 25.23 5.12 -29.83
N TRP A 251 25.63 5.80 -28.76
CA TRP A 251 26.97 6.40 -28.65
C TRP A 251 28.08 5.35 -28.63
N LEU A 252 27.90 4.22 -27.95
CA LEU A 252 28.85 3.10 -27.95
C LEU A 252 29.02 2.48 -29.34
N LEU A 253 27.97 2.42 -30.16
CA LEU A 253 28.03 1.95 -31.54
C LEU A 253 28.63 3.00 -32.49
N MET A 254 28.38 4.29 -32.26
CA MET A 254 28.91 5.38 -33.08
C MET A 254 30.39 5.65 -32.81
N LEU A 255 30.89 5.41 -31.58
CA LEU A 255 32.29 5.63 -31.21
C LEU A 255 33.31 4.90 -32.11
N PRO A 256 33.22 3.57 -32.36
CA PRO A 256 34.15 2.88 -33.25
C PRO A 256 34.03 3.37 -34.70
N LEU A 257 32.84 3.74 -35.16
CA LEU A 257 32.63 4.25 -36.52
C LEU A 257 33.29 5.63 -36.70
N LEU A 258 33.21 6.47 -35.67
CA LEU A 258 33.88 7.77 -35.61
C LEU A 258 35.41 7.61 -35.54
N ILE A 259 35.91 6.65 -34.77
CA ILE A 259 37.33 6.30 -34.72
C ILE A 259 37.83 5.84 -36.10
N VAL A 260 37.10 4.97 -36.79
CA VAL A 260 37.45 4.51 -38.15
C VAL A 260 37.48 5.69 -39.12
N LEU A 261 36.48 6.57 -39.09
CA LEU A 261 36.44 7.77 -39.93
C LEU A 261 37.62 8.70 -39.68
N LEU A 262 37.99 8.92 -38.41
CA LEU A 262 39.12 9.79 -38.03
C LEU A 262 40.49 9.17 -38.37
N LEU A 263 40.62 7.84 -38.28
CA LEU A 263 41.88 7.14 -38.60
C LEU A 263 42.04 6.89 -40.10
N SER A 264 40.95 6.82 -40.86
CA SER A 264 40.97 6.55 -42.31
C SER A 264 41.91 7.46 -43.12
N PRO A 265 41.99 8.79 -42.90
CA PRO A 265 42.86 9.68 -43.68
C PRO A 265 44.32 9.49 -43.30
N ILE A 266 44.60 9.17 -42.03
CA ILE A 266 45.95 8.91 -41.52
C ILE A 266 46.49 7.62 -42.14
N VAL A 267 45.72 6.54 -42.07
CA VAL A 267 46.06 5.25 -42.68
C VAL A 267 46.23 5.41 -44.19
N TYR A 268 45.33 6.14 -44.85
CA TYR A 268 45.41 6.43 -46.29
C TYR A 268 46.70 7.20 -46.65
N ARG A 269 47.06 8.25 -45.90
CA ARG A 269 48.30 9.00 -46.10
C ARG A 269 49.54 8.11 -45.94
N GLN A 270 49.58 7.25 -44.92
CA GLN A 270 50.70 6.33 -44.71
C GLN A 270 50.84 5.30 -45.85
N LEU A 271 49.72 4.73 -46.30
CA LEU A 271 49.72 3.79 -47.44
C LEU A 271 50.18 4.46 -48.74
N LYS A 272 49.73 5.70 -49.00
CA LYS A 272 50.17 6.49 -50.15
C LYS A 272 51.67 6.77 -50.11
N GLN A 273 52.21 7.18 -48.96
CA GLN A 273 53.65 7.40 -48.78
C GLN A 273 54.48 6.12 -48.98
N ARG A 274 53.99 4.96 -48.49
CA ARG A 274 54.66 3.67 -48.71
C ARG A 274 54.71 3.29 -50.19
N LYS A 275 53.63 3.51 -50.95
CA LYS A 275 53.62 3.29 -52.41
C LYS A 275 54.62 4.18 -53.14
N ILE A 276 54.68 5.46 -52.80
CA ILE A 276 55.65 6.41 -53.37
C ILE A 276 57.09 5.93 -53.09
N ARG A 277 57.42 5.61 -51.84
CA ARG A 277 58.77 5.12 -51.46
C ARG A 277 59.16 3.84 -52.21
N ARG A 278 58.24 2.89 -52.38
CA ARG A 278 58.50 1.67 -53.17
C ARG A 278 58.78 2.00 -54.65
N ALA A 279 57.99 2.89 -55.25
CA ALA A 279 58.21 3.31 -56.63
C ALA A 279 59.56 4.01 -56.81
N THR A 280 59.95 4.88 -55.87
CA THR A 280 61.27 5.54 -55.88
C THR A 280 62.41 4.53 -55.72
N ARG A 281 62.26 3.53 -54.84
CA ARG A 281 63.26 2.46 -54.66
C ARG A 281 63.47 1.64 -55.93
N ILE A 282 62.39 1.16 -56.55
CA ILE A 282 62.44 0.39 -57.81
C ILE A 282 63.10 1.22 -58.92
N ARG A 283 62.76 2.51 -59.04
CA ARG A 283 63.39 3.40 -60.02
C ARG A 283 64.89 3.55 -59.79
N ASN A 284 65.32 3.70 -58.54
CA ASN A 284 66.75 3.81 -58.21
C ASN A 284 67.50 2.51 -58.49
N GLU A 285 66.90 1.35 -58.20
CA GLU A 285 67.48 0.04 -58.52
C GLU A 285 67.61 -0.17 -60.04
N LEU A 286 66.63 0.26 -60.84
CA LEU A 286 66.70 0.24 -62.31
C LEU A 286 67.79 1.17 -62.86
N LEU A 287 67.91 2.39 -62.32
CA LEU A 287 68.96 3.34 -62.74
C LEU A 287 70.37 2.83 -62.43
N LEU A 288 70.56 2.20 -61.25
CA LEU A 288 71.82 1.56 -60.89
C LEU A 288 72.13 0.37 -61.82
N GLY A 289 71.14 -0.46 -62.15
CA GLY A 289 71.31 -1.58 -63.08
C GLY A 289 71.75 -1.15 -64.48
N VAL A 290 71.22 -0.03 -65.00
CA VAL A 290 71.63 0.53 -66.31
C VAL A 290 73.05 1.08 -66.26
N ALA A 291 73.47 1.71 -65.16
CA ALA A 291 74.83 2.24 -65.00
C ALA A 291 75.92 1.15 -64.91
N PHE A 292 75.56 -0.09 -64.58
CA PHE A 292 76.49 -1.23 -64.58
C PHE A 292 76.64 -1.92 -65.95
N LEU A 293 75.81 -1.56 -66.93
CA LEU A 293 75.80 -2.15 -68.28
C LEU A 293 76.35 -1.19 -69.36
N ALA A 294 76.72 0.03 -68.98
CA ALA A 294 77.37 1.03 -69.83
C ALA A 294 78.85 1.15 -69.45
#